data_AF-A0A1F5J8K4-F1
#
_entry.id   AF-A0A1F5J8K4-F1
#
_cell.length_a   1.000
_cell.length_b   1.000
_cell.length_c   1.000
_cell.angle_alpha   90.00
_cell.angle_beta   90.00
_cell.angle_gamma   90.00
#
_symmetry.space_group_name_H-M   'P 1'
#
loop_
_entity.id
_entity.type
_entity.pdbx_description
1 polymer ?
#
loop_
_entity_poly.entity_id
_entity_poly.type
_entity_poly.pdbx_seq_one_letter_code
_entity_poly.pdbx_strand_id
1 'polypeptide(L)'
;MIVKTFDQNLEDFIDSLERDTYSKTLRTIDLLREFEYRLRMPYSKSLGNNLFELRTKGQQETRIFYTFHQNQVVLLHGFVKKTQKTPSREIKTALAKLRILTNT
;
A
#
# COMPACT_ATOMS: atom_id res chain seq x y z
N MET A 1 7.85 2.11 -13.52
CA MET A 1 8.45 2.84 -12.37
C MET A 1 9.03 1.89 -11.31
N ILE A 2 9.94 2.35 -10.44
CA ILE A 2 10.44 1.56 -9.30
C ILE A 2 9.43 1.60 -8.15
N VAL A 3 9.17 0.46 -7.52
CA VAL A 3 8.35 0.34 -6.29
C VAL A 3 9.26 -0.07 -5.14
N LYS A 4 9.19 0.64 -4.02
CA LYS A 4 9.95 0.34 -2.79
C LYS A 4 9.04 0.37 -1.57
N THR A 5 9.41 -0.37 -0.56
CA THR A 5 8.90 -0.28 0.81
C THR A 5 9.56 0.89 1.55
N PHE A 6 8.85 1.49 2.50
CA PHE A 6 9.36 2.57 3.33
C PHE A 6 10.28 2.06 4.44
N ASP A 7 9.96 0.91 5.02
CA ASP A 7 10.71 0.27 6.11
C ASP A 7 10.58 -1.26 6.09
N GLN A 8 11.47 -1.93 6.83
CA GLN A 8 11.50 -3.38 6.99
C GLN A 8 10.18 -3.93 7.57
N ASN A 9 9.52 -3.18 8.45
CA ASN A 9 8.25 -3.60 9.04
C ASN A 9 7.18 -3.88 7.98
N LEU A 10 7.19 -3.16 6.85
CA LEU A 10 6.26 -3.42 5.75
C LEU A 10 6.63 -4.67 4.95
N GLU A 11 7.92 -4.93 4.77
CA GLU A 11 8.40 -6.16 4.12
C GLU A 11 8.01 -7.37 4.96
N ASP A 12 8.33 -7.34 6.25
CA ASP A 12 7.99 -8.40 7.20
C ASP A 12 6.47 -8.63 7.25
N PHE A 13 5.67 -7.56 7.18
CA PHE A 13 4.22 -7.67 7.07
C PHE A 13 3.81 -8.43 5.80
N ILE A 14 4.35 -8.05 4.64
CA ILE A 14 4.03 -8.70 3.37
C ILE A 14 4.44 -10.18 3.43
N ASP A 15 5.64 -10.50 3.90
CA ASP A 15 6.16 -11.86 3.99
C ASP A 15 5.42 -12.73 5.02
N SER A 16 4.78 -12.12 6.02
CA SER A 16 3.93 -12.81 7.00
C SER A 16 2.54 -13.20 6.48
N LEU A 17 2.16 -12.75 5.28
CA LEU A 17 0.85 -13.05 4.70
C LEU A 17 0.71 -14.53 4.36
N GLU A 18 -0.50 -15.07 4.51
CA GLU A 18 -0.83 -16.42 4.06
C GLU A 18 -0.63 -16.53 2.54
N ARG A 19 -0.22 -17.71 2.06
CA ARG A 19 0.32 -17.93 0.70
C ARG A 19 -0.55 -17.36 -0.42
N ASP A 20 -1.86 -17.56 -0.37
CA ASP A 20 -2.79 -17.03 -1.39
C ASP A 20 -2.83 -15.49 -1.34
N THR A 21 -2.91 -14.94 -0.12
CA THR A 21 -2.93 -13.49 0.13
C THR A 21 -1.61 -12.82 -0.27
N TYR A 22 -0.47 -13.45 0.02
CA TYR A 22 0.86 -13.03 -0.42
C TYR A 22 0.93 -12.91 -1.94
N SER A 23 0.57 -13.99 -2.64
CA SER A 23 0.61 -14.06 -4.11
C SER A 23 -0.26 -12.98 -4.76
N LYS A 24 -1.47 -12.76 -4.22
CA LYS A 24 -2.38 -11.71 -4.71
C LYS A 24 -1.86 -10.29 -4.39
N THR A 25 -1.20 -10.13 -3.25
CA THR A 25 -0.61 -8.85 -2.85
C THR A 25 0.54 -8.49 -3.79
N LEU A 26 1.45 -9.42 -4.07
CA LEU A 26 2.51 -9.23 -5.07
C LEU A 26 1.94 -8.88 -6.45
N ARG A 27 0.92 -9.61 -6.91
CA ARG A 27 0.26 -9.31 -8.19
C ARG A 27 -0.31 -7.90 -8.23
N THR A 28 -0.89 -7.43 -7.12
CA THR A 28 -1.46 -6.08 -7.06
C THR A 28 -0.36 -5.00 -7.03
N ILE A 29 0.80 -5.29 -6.41
CA ILE A 29 1.99 -4.43 -6.48
C ILE A 29 2.54 -4.36 -7.91
N ASP A 30 2.55 -5.48 -8.65
CA ASP A 30 2.97 -5.49 -10.05
C ASP A 30 2.02 -4.67 -10.93
N LEU A 31 0.71 -4.74 -10.71
CA LEU A 31 -0.25 -3.86 -11.38
C LEU A 31 0.03 -2.38 -11.08
N LEU A 32 0.38 -2.04 -9.84
CA LEU A 32 0.77 -0.67 -9.50
C LEU A 32 2.04 -0.24 -10.24
N ARG A 33 3.01 -1.15 -10.40
CA ARG A 33 4.24 -0.90 -11.16
C ARG A 33 3.96 -0.64 -12.66
N GLU A 34 3.03 -1.40 -13.23
CA GLU A 34 2.68 -1.37 -14.66
C GLU A 34 1.79 -0.16 -15.03
N PHE A 35 0.76 0.09 -14.23
CA PHE A 35 -0.25 1.11 -14.53
C PHE A 35 0.04 2.46 -13.86
N GLU A 36 0.89 2.50 -12.84
CA GLU A 36 1.35 3.72 -12.18
C GLU A 36 0.18 4.62 -11.75
N TYR A 37 0.22 5.91 -12.09
CA TYR A 37 -0.84 6.88 -11.84
C TYR A 37 -2.14 6.57 -12.58
N ARG A 38 -2.19 5.58 -13.48
CA ARG A 38 -3.42 5.13 -14.17
C ARG A 38 -4.11 3.98 -13.46
N LEU A 39 -3.49 3.37 -12.43
CA LEU A 39 -4.16 2.37 -11.63
C LEU A 39 -5.31 3.01 -10.85
N ARG A 40 -6.51 2.45 -10.98
CA ARG A 40 -7.75 2.96 -10.40
C ARG A 40 -8.48 1.83 -9.66
N MET A 41 -9.70 2.12 -9.22
CA MET A 41 -10.59 1.11 -8.66
C MET A 41 -10.79 -0.03 -9.67
N PRO A 42 -10.87 -1.29 -9.20
CA PRO A 42 -10.98 -1.70 -7.80
C PRO A 42 -9.65 -1.82 -7.03
N TYR A 43 -8.51 -1.69 -7.72
CA TYR A 43 -7.17 -1.99 -7.19
C TYR A 43 -6.51 -0.82 -6.45
N SER A 44 -6.81 0.41 -6.83
CA SER A 44 -6.27 1.60 -6.17
C SER A 44 -7.35 2.63 -5.90
N LYS A 45 -7.27 3.27 -4.73
CA LYS A 45 -8.14 4.38 -4.34
C LYS A 45 -7.30 5.55 -3.83
N SER A 46 -7.55 6.75 -4.33
CA SER A 46 -6.99 7.97 -3.73
C SER A 46 -7.67 8.28 -2.40
N LEU A 47 -6.86 8.60 -1.38
CA LEU A 47 -7.32 9.04 -0.07
C LEU A 47 -7.09 10.55 0.17
N GLY A 48 -6.58 11.26 -0.83
CA GLY A 48 -6.16 12.67 -0.71
C GLY A 48 -4.74 12.82 -0.15
N ASN A 49 -4.21 14.05 -0.14
CA ASN A 49 -2.88 14.38 0.41
C ASN A 49 -1.73 13.53 -0.17
N ASN A 50 -1.77 13.22 -1.46
CA ASN A 50 -0.81 12.32 -2.13
C ASN A 50 -0.71 10.91 -1.49
N LEU A 51 -1.76 10.48 -0.76
CA LEU A 51 -1.88 9.17 -0.16
C LEU A 51 -2.88 8.32 -0.95
N PHE A 52 -2.49 7.10 -1.25
CA PHE A 52 -3.29 6.14 -2.00
C PHE A 52 -3.38 4.82 -1.23
N GLU A 53 -4.45 4.07 -1.47
CA GLU A 53 -4.70 2.75 -0.92
C GLU A 53 -4.68 1.72 -2.05
N LEU A 54 -3.72 0.81 -2.02
CA LEU A 54 -3.69 -0.40 -2.85
C LEU A 54 -4.55 -1.48 -2.20
N ARG A 55 -5.40 -2.12 -3.01
CA ARG A 55 -6.52 -2.95 -2.56
C ARG A 55 -6.38 -4.35 -3.12
N THR A 56 -5.93 -5.27 -2.27
CA THR A 56 -5.91 -6.69 -2.58
C THR A 56 -7.17 -7.34 -1.99
N LYS A 57 -7.90 -8.07 -2.83
CA LYS A 57 -9.06 -8.88 -2.41
C LYS A 57 -8.66 -10.35 -2.34
N GLY A 58 -9.30 -11.09 -1.44
CA GLY A 58 -9.05 -12.52 -1.24
C GLY A 58 -9.83 -13.03 -0.03
N GLN A 59 -9.45 -14.19 0.49
CA GLN A 59 -9.98 -14.68 1.76
C GLN A 59 -9.61 -13.72 2.90
N GLN A 60 -8.38 -13.21 2.86
CA GLN A 60 -7.94 -12.06 3.65
C GLN A 60 -7.78 -10.85 2.72
N GLU A 61 -8.55 -9.79 2.97
CA GLU A 61 -8.35 -8.53 2.27
C GLU A 61 -7.15 -7.79 2.87
N THR A 62 -6.17 -7.40 2.07
CA THR A 62 -5.06 -6.53 2.51
C THR A 62 -5.19 -5.15 1.91
N ARG A 63 -4.69 -4.15 2.64
CA ARG A 63 -4.54 -2.79 2.16
C ARG A 63 -3.10 -2.36 2.38
N ILE A 64 -2.49 -1.79 1.35
CA ILE A 64 -1.17 -1.17 1.43
C ILE A 64 -1.31 0.29 1.04
N PHE A 65 -0.98 1.20 1.95
CA PHE A 65 -0.91 2.60 1.63
C PHE A 65 0.38 2.92 0.90
N TYR A 66 0.29 3.79 -0.08
CA TYR A 66 1.44 4.19 -0.88
C TYR A 66 1.33 5.64 -1.34
N THR A 67 2.45 6.16 -1.83
CA THR A 67 2.56 7.50 -2.43
C THR A 67 3.45 7.46 -3.66
N PHE A 68 3.35 8.48 -4.51
CA PHE A 68 4.33 8.73 -5.56
C PHE A 68 5.31 9.81 -5.07
N HIS A 69 6.61 9.52 -5.07
CA HIS A 69 7.66 10.40 -4.60
C HIS A 69 8.91 10.24 -5.47
N GLN A 70 9.48 11.34 -5.97
CA GLN A 70 10.72 11.35 -6.76
C GLN A 70 10.76 10.29 -7.87
N ASN A 71 9.70 10.21 -8.68
CA ASN A 71 9.57 9.24 -9.79
C ASN A 71 9.60 7.76 -9.36
N GLN A 72 9.21 7.49 -8.11
CA GLN A 72 9.09 6.16 -7.52
C GLN A 72 7.73 6.02 -6.82
N VAL A 73 7.30 4.78 -6.62
CA VAL A 73 6.22 4.44 -5.69
C VAL A 73 6.85 4.00 -4.38
N VAL A 74 6.41 4.61 -3.29
CA VAL A 74 6.80 4.22 -1.93
C VAL A 74 5.59 3.63 -1.23
N LEU A 75 5.67 2.35 -0.88
CA LEU A 75 4.71 1.64 -0.05
C LEU A 75 5.02 1.99 1.41
N LEU A 76 4.06 2.56 2.12
CA LEU A 76 4.27 3.19 3.43
C LEU A 76 3.88 2.24 4.57
N HIS A 77 2.71 1.63 4.48
CA HIS A 77 2.14 0.87 5.58
C HIS A 77 1.09 -0.12 5.08
N GLY A 78 1.02 -1.30 5.68
CA GLY A 78 0.16 -2.39 5.24
C GLY A 78 -0.57 -3.04 6.42
N PHE A 79 -1.79 -3.53 6.17
CA PHE A 79 -2.54 -4.28 7.17
C PHE A 79 -3.54 -5.26 6.52
N VAL A 80 -3.86 -6.33 7.25
CA VAL A 80 -5.00 -7.20 6.94
C VAL A 80 -6.27 -6.51 7.43
N LYS A 81 -7.21 -6.26 6.52
CA LYS A 81 -8.47 -5.60 6.80
C LYS A 81 -9.41 -6.55 7.55
N LYS A 82 -9.57 -6.30 8.84
CA LYS A 82 -10.49 -7.05 9.73
C LYS A 82 -11.89 -6.43 9.82
N THR A 83 -12.06 -5.20 9.36
CA THR A 83 -13.32 -4.43 9.45
C THR A 83 -13.69 -3.81 8.10
N GLN A 84 -14.95 -3.42 7.90
CA GLN A 84 -15.39 -2.88 6.61
C GLN A 84 -14.75 -1.52 6.26
N LYS A 85 -14.54 -0.67 7.26
CA LYS A 85 -13.90 0.64 7.12
C LYS A 85 -12.41 0.55 7.47
N THR A 86 -11.58 1.24 6.71
CA THR A 86 -10.15 1.38 7.01
C THR A 86 -9.98 2.08 8.36
N PRO A 87 -9.36 1.44 9.37
CA PRO A 87 -9.24 2.03 10.71
C PRO A 87 -8.39 3.30 10.68
N SER A 88 -8.83 4.34 11.38
CA SER A 88 -8.15 5.65 11.39
C SER A 88 -6.69 5.57 11.88
N ARG A 89 -6.35 4.58 12.73
CA ARG A 89 -4.98 4.35 13.20
C ARG A 89 -4.04 4.00 12.04
N GLU A 90 -4.48 3.16 11.10
CA GLU A 90 -3.64 2.73 9.97
C GLU A 90 -3.32 3.91 9.05
N ILE A 91 -4.32 4.77 8.80
CA ILE A 91 -4.15 6.01 8.02
C ILE A 91 -3.18 6.96 8.72
N LYS A 92 -3.31 7.13 10.06
CA LYS A 92 -2.38 7.97 10.84
C LYS A 92 -0.94 7.49 10.73
N THR A 93 -0.69 6.18 10.82
CA THR A 93 0.64 5.60 10.63
C THR A 93 1.20 5.92 9.24
N ALA A 94 0.39 5.73 8.19
CA ALA A 94 0.81 6.03 6.82
C ALA A 94 1.13 7.52 6.60
N LEU A 95 0.31 8.42 7.15
CA LEU A 95 0.54 9.87 7.08
C LEU A 95 1.80 10.30 7.83
N ALA A 96 2.09 9.68 8.99
CA ALA A 96 3.33 9.95 9.72
C ALA A 96 4.57 9.56 8.90
N LYS A 97 4.56 8.38 8.28
CA LYS A 97 5.64 7.92 7.39
C LYS A 97 5.76 8.81 6.15
N LEU A 98 4.63 9.22 5.55
CA LEU A 98 4.61 10.15 4.43
C LEU A 98 5.27 11.49 4.79
N ARG A 99 4.97 12.05 5.96
CA ARG A 99 5.58 13.30 6.43
C ARG A 99 7.10 13.18 6.60
N ILE A 100 7.58 12.05 7.10
CA ILE A 100 9.02 11.78 7.21
C ILE A 100 9.66 11.74 5.81
N LEU A 101 9.03 11.02 4.87
CA LEU A 101 9.50 10.90 3.50
C LEU A 101 9.62 12.25 2.79
N THR A 102 8.64 13.15 2.97
CA THR A 102 8.58 14.43 2.25
C THR A 102 9.40 15.55 2.90
N ASN A 103 9.84 15.37 4.14
CA ASN A 103 10.65 16.35 4.86
C ASN A 103 12.16 16.09 4.72
N THR A 104 12.54 15.11 3.89
CA THR A 104 13.93 14.74 3.58
C THR A 104 14.27 15.21 2.17
#